data_AF-A0A3B9YY01-F1
#
_entry.id   AF-A0A3B9YY01-F1
#
_cell.length_a   1.000
_cell.length_b   1.000
_cell.length_c   1.000
_cell.angle_alpha   90.00
_cell.angle_beta   90.00
_cell.angle_gamma   90.00
#
_symmetry.space_group_name_H-M   'P 1'
#
loop_
_entity.id
_entity.type
_entity.pdbx_description
1 polymer ?
#
loop_
_entity_poly.entity_id
_entity_poly.type
_entity_poly.pdbx_seq_one_letter_code
_entity_poly.pdbx_strand_id
1 'polypeptide(L)'
;MAIGAVTSRDDAFATLLGNGMAGDVHYDRVKPNDVIEIIRRAGGVAVLAHPTYFPDFERQLPALIEAGLGGLECVYGDYAPHLVEQLCKVATSHGLAITGGSDFHGPGLKAGSGEIGVPNVSADLLEPLLARSTATPR
;
A
#
# COMPACT_ATOMS: atom_id res chain seq x y z
N MET A 1 6.80 -34.05 0.81
CA MET A 1 6.91 -33.88 2.27
C MET A 1 7.44 -32.48 2.54
N ALA A 2 6.88 -31.77 3.52
CA ALA A 2 7.48 -30.52 4.00
C ALA A 2 8.74 -30.85 4.82
N ILE A 3 9.83 -30.13 4.60
CA ILE A 3 11.12 -30.38 5.27
C ILE A 3 11.21 -29.79 6.68
N GLY A 4 10.19 -29.04 7.13
CA GLY A 4 10.12 -28.47 8.48
C GLY A 4 11.18 -27.40 8.79
N ALA A 5 11.68 -26.71 7.76
CA ALA A 5 12.79 -25.75 7.90
C ALA A 5 12.47 -24.52 8.76
N VAL A 6 11.19 -24.19 8.93
CA VAL A 6 10.68 -23.05 9.71
C VAL A 6 9.37 -23.42 10.37
N THR A 7 9.05 -22.75 11.47
CA THR A 7 7.90 -23.05 12.35
C THR A 7 6.69 -22.16 12.08
N SER A 8 6.88 -21.03 11.41
CA SER A 8 5.83 -20.08 11.05
C SER A 8 6.25 -19.20 9.87
N ARG A 9 5.31 -18.43 9.32
CA ARG A 9 5.59 -17.41 8.31
C ARG A 9 6.57 -16.35 8.84
N ASP A 10 6.34 -15.88 10.07
CA ASP A 10 7.15 -14.84 10.67
C ASP A 10 8.58 -15.33 10.90
N ASP A 11 8.74 -16.59 11.33
CA ASP A 11 10.02 -17.29 11.42
C ASP A 11 10.71 -17.37 10.04
N ALA A 12 9.97 -17.67 8.98
CA ALA A 12 10.50 -17.69 7.62
C ALA A 12 11.06 -16.33 7.17
N PHE A 13 10.34 -15.23 7.40
CA PHE A 13 10.84 -13.89 7.09
C PHE A 13 11.98 -13.47 8.02
N ALA A 14 11.94 -13.85 9.29
CA ALA A 14 12.98 -13.49 10.25
C ALA A 14 14.32 -14.21 10.02
N THR A 15 14.30 -15.42 9.44
CA THR A 15 15.50 -16.28 9.37
C THR A 15 16.00 -16.55 7.95
N LEU A 16 15.10 -16.57 6.95
CA LEU A 16 15.44 -17.00 5.59
C LEU A 16 15.09 -15.96 4.53
N LEU A 17 13.90 -15.36 4.59
CA LEU A 17 13.31 -14.61 3.46
C LEU A 17 13.30 -13.09 3.63
N GLY A 18 13.63 -12.57 4.81
CA GLY A 18 13.68 -11.13 5.07
C GLY A 18 14.92 -10.48 4.48
N ASN A 19 14.91 -9.15 4.42
CA ASN A 19 16.03 -8.36 3.90
C ASN A 19 17.34 -8.73 4.64
N GLY A 20 18.39 -9.07 3.87
CA GLY A 20 19.69 -9.49 4.36
C GLY A 20 19.78 -10.94 4.86
N MET A 21 18.69 -11.73 4.75
CA MET A 21 18.69 -13.14 5.14
C MET A 21 19.18 -14.05 4.00
N ALA A 22 19.39 -15.33 4.29
CA ALA A 22 20.04 -16.27 3.37
C ALA A 22 19.33 -16.44 2.01
N GLY A 23 18.02 -16.23 1.97
CA GLY A 23 17.17 -16.27 0.77
C GLY A 23 16.86 -14.90 0.17
N ASP A 24 17.43 -13.81 0.70
CA ASP A 24 17.28 -12.48 0.11
C ASP A 24 18.11 -12.39 -1.18
N VAL A 25 17.41 -12.37 -2.31
CA VAL A 25 18.01 -12.21 -3.63
C VAL A 25 17.63 -10.84 -4.16
N HIS A 26 18.64 -9.99 -4.35
CA HIS A 26 18.42 -8.66 -4.91
C HIS A 26 17.85 -8.73 -6.33
N TYR A 27 16.88 -7.87 -6.60
CA TYR A 27 16.33 -7.65 -7.93
C TYR A 27 16.02 -6.17 -8.12
N ASP A 28 16.16 -5.70 -9.37
CA ASP A 28 15.84 -4.34 -9.72
C ASP A 28 14.32 -4.12 -9.65
N ARG A 29 13.90 -3.19 -8.80
CA ARG A 29 12.50 -2.74 -8.74
C ARG A 29 12.27 -1.69 -9.82
N VAL A 30 11.08 -1.73 -10.43
CA VAL A 30 10.62 -0.65 -11.32
C VAL A 30 10.49 0.63 -10.50
N LYS A 31 10.90 1.78 -11.06
CA LYS A 31 10.81 3.05 -10.35
C LYS A 31 9.34 3.40 -10.11
N PRO A 32 8.97 3.91 -8.92
CA PRO A 32 7.58 4.29 -8.63
C PRO A 32 6.97 5.23 -9.66
N ASN A 33 7.74 6.20 -10.18
CA ASN A 33 7.27 7.13 -11.20
C ASN A 33 6.84 6.41 -12.49
N ASP A 34 7.59 5.41 -12.93
CA ASP A 34 7.27 4.63 -14.13
C ASP A 34 5.99 3.80 -13.91
N VAL A 35 5.82 3.24 -12.69
CA VAL A 35 4.61 2.50 -12.31
C VAL A 35 3.38 3.41 -12.28
N ILE A 36 3.49 4.61 -11.72
CA ILE A 36 2.43 5.61 -11.69
C ILE A 36 2.01 5.96 -13.12
N GLU A 37 2.98 6.20 -14.02
CA GLU A 37 2.70 6.51 -15.41
C GLU A 37 1.96 5.37 -16.12
N ILE A 38 2.37 4.12 -15.91
CA ILE A 38 1.70 2.93 -16.47
C ILE A 38 0.24 2.86 -16.02
N ILE A 39 -0.02 3.02 -14.71
CA ILE A 39 -1.39 2.98 -14.15
C ILE A 39 -2.25 4.08 -14.77
N ARG A 40 -1.72 5.29 -14.88
CA ARG A 40 -2.42 6.45 -15.47
C ARG A 40 -2.72 6.25 -16.95
N ARG A 41 -1.77 5.72 -17.73
CA ARG A 41 -1.96 5.40 -19.16
C ARG A 41 -3.02 4.33 -19.38
N ALA A 42 -3.21 3.43 -18.42
CA ALA A 42 -4.30 2.46 -18.40
C ALA A 42 -5.65 3.06 -17.95
N GLY A 43 -5.69 4.36 -17.63
CA GLY A 43 -6.86 5.08 -17.15
C GLY A 43 -7.14 4.93 -15.65
N GLY A 44 -6.30 4.19 -14.92
CA GLY A 44 -6.46 3.96 -13.49
C GLY A 44 -5.91 5.08 -12.62
N VAL A 45 -6.07 4.92 -11.31
CA VAL A 45 -5.55 5.85 -10.28
C VAL A 45 -4.45 5.16 -9.50
N ALA A 46 -3.25 5.73 -9.53
CA ALA A 46 -2.13 5.23 -8.72
C ALA A 46 -2.30 5.67 -7.26
N VAL A 47 -2.20 4.72 -6.35
CA VAL A 47 -2.32 4.93 -4.90
C VAL A 47 -1.08 4.39 -4.21
N LEU A 48 -0.49 5.16 -3.30
CA LEU A 48 0.63 4.69 -2.48
C LEU A 48 0.07 3.86 -1.32
N ALA A 49 0.17 2.54 -1.44
CA ALA A 49 -0.22 1.58 -0.41
C ALA A 49 0.72 1.64 0.81
N HIS A 50 0.15 1.44 1.99
CA HIS A 50 0.77 1.40 3.31
C HIS A 50 2.05 2.25 3.39
N PRO A 51 1.93 3.60 3.26
CA PRO A 51 3.06 4.51 3.02
C PRO A 51 4.15 4.46 4.09
N THR A 52 3.85 4.01 5.31
CA THR A 52 4.85 3.88 6.37
C THR A 52 5.90 2.80 6.10
N TYR A 53 5.63 1.86 5.18
CA TYR A 53 6.60 0.86 4.72
C TYR A 53 7.43 1.35 3.53
N PHE A 54 7.09 2.51 2.96
CA PHE A 54 7.85 3.11 1.88
C PHE A 54 8.92 4.04 2.48
N PRO A 55 10.24 3.76 2.26
CA PRO A 55 11.30 4.55 2.88
C PRO A 55 11.20 6.04 2.55
N ASP A 56 11.32 6.91 3.55
CA ASP A 56 11.24 8.37 3.41
C ASP A 56 10.03 8.85 2.57
N PHE A 57 8.86 8.21 2.70
CA PHE A 57 7.75 8.51 1.78
C PHE A 57 7.38 9.98 1.74
N GLU A 58 7.38 10.71 2.87
CA GLU A 58 7.06 12.13 2.91
C GLU A 58 8.01 12.96 2.03
N ARG A 59 9.30 12.63 2.03
CA ARG A 59 10.31 13.30 1.20
C ARG A 59 10.13 12.98 -0.28
N GLN A 60 9.69 11.77 -0.60
CA GLN A 60 9.49 11.32 -1.98
C GLN A 60 8.12 11.73 -2.54
N LEU A 61 7.16 12.02 -1.68
CA LEU A 61 5.77 12.29 -2.03
C LEU A 61 5.61 13.40 -3.08
N PRO A 62 6.33 14.54 -3.04
CA PRO A 62 6.24 15.55 -4.09
C PRO A 62 6.56 15.01 -5.48
N ALA A 63 7.63 14.21 -5.62
CA ALA A 63 8.02 13.62 -6.90
C ALA A 63 7.00 12.57 -7.40
N LEU A 64 6.38 11.82 -6.50
CA LEU A 64 5.30 10.89 -6.84
C LEU A 64 4.05 11.63 -7.32
N ILE A 65 3.70 12.74 -6.65
CA ILE A 65 2.58 13.62 -7.05
C ILE A 65 2.84 14.22 -8.44
N GLU A 66 4.06 14.71 -8.70
CA GLU A 66 4.47 15.21 -10.02
C GLU A 66 4.36 14.14 -11.11
N ALA A 67 4.69 12.89 -10.80
CA ALA A 67 4.47 11.74 -11.69
C ALA A 67 2.98 11.38 -11.87
N GLY A 68 2.11 11.92 -11.03
CA GLY A 68 0.66 11.80 -11.14
C GLY A 68 0.01 10.85 -10.13
N LEU A 69 0.63 10.61 -8.97
CA LEU A 69 0.02 9.90 -7.85
C LEU A 69 -1.36 10.51 -7.52
N GLY A 70 -2.38 9.66 -7.41
CA GLY A 70 -3.77 10.08 -7.25
C GLY A 70 -4.36 9.84 -5.86
N GLY A 71 -3.74 8.97 -5.05
CA GLY A 71 -4.22 8.66 -3.70
C GLY A 71 -3.14 8.17 -2.75
N LEU A 72 -3.50 8.14 -1.47
CA LEU A 72 -2.70 7.66 -0.36
C LEU A 72 -3.53 6.68 0.47
N GLU A 73 -2.94 5.55 0.89
CA GLU A 73 -3.59 4.66 1.85
C GLU A 73 -3.40 5.23 3.27
N CYS A 74 -4.49 5.75 3.82
CA CYS A 74 -4.49 6.36 5.16
C CYS A 74 -5.14 5.45 6.20
N VAL A 75 -6.03 4.54 5.76
CA VAL A 75 -6.76 3.62 6.64
C VAL A 75 -6.24 2.20 6.43
N TYR A 76 -5.45 1.73 7.37
CA TYR A 76 -4.83 0.40 7.38
C TYR A 76 -4.81 -0.08 8.82
N GLY A 77 -5.14 -1.34 9.11
CA GLY A 77 -5.48 -1.68 10.49
C GLY A 77 -4.29 -1.90 11.42
N ASP A 78 -3.05 -1.90 10.91
CA ASP A 78 -1.85 -1.79 11.75
C ASP A 78 -1.55 -0.33 12.15
N TYR A 79 -2.32 0.63 11.63
CA TYR A 79 -2.14 2.04 11.98
C TYR A 79 -2.89 2.39 13.26
N ALA A 80 -2.18 3.02 14.17
CA ALA A 80 -2.80 3.68 15.30
C ALA A 80 -3.68 4.87 14.83
N PRO A 81 -4.76 5.23 15.56
CA PRO A 81 -5.67 6.30 15.15
C PRO A 81 -4.99 7.64 14.83
N HIS A 82 -3.94 8.00 15.58
CA HIS A 82 -3.19 9.24 15.33
C HIS A 82 -2.45 9.23 13.98
N LEU A 83 -1.92 8.06 13.59
CA LEU A 83 -1.24 7.89 12.30
C LEU A 83 -2.23 7.99 11.14
N VAL A 84 -3.42 7.39 11.29
CA VAL A 84 -4.52 7.54 10.32
C VAL A 84 -4.86 9.03 10.14
N GLU A 85 -5.02 9.77 11.24
CA GLU A 85 -5.30 11.21 11.19
C GLU A 85 -4.18 11.99 10.49
N GLN A 86 -2.91 11.69 10.79
CA GLN A 86 -1.75 12.32 10.17
C GLN A 86 -1.71 12.06 8.65
N LEU A 87 -1.88 10.81 8.22
CA LEU A 87 -1.88 10.45 6.80
C LEU A 87 -3.06 11.07 6.05
N CYS A 88 -4.26 11.11 6.67
CA CYS A 88 -5.41 11.81 6.10
C CYS A 88 -5.14 13.32 5.92
N LYS A 89 -4.46 13.96 6.86
CA LYS A 89 -4.03 15.37 6.74
C LYS A 89 -3.05 15.56 5.58
N VAL A 90 -2.05 14.68 5.45
CA VAL A 90 -1.09 14.69 4.32
C VAL A 90 -1.80 14.49 2.99
N ALA A 91 -2.70 13.52 2.88
CA ALA A 91 -3.47 13.28 1.67
C ALA A 91 -4.28 14.51 1.27
N THR A 92 -5.01 15.09 2.24
CA THR A 92 -5.82 16.29 2.03
C THR A 92 -4.98 17.49 1.61
N SER A 93 -3.85 17.74 2.27
CA SER A 93 -2.99 18.91 1.96
C SER A 93 -2.36 18.85 0.57
N HIS A 94 -2.17 17.64 0.04
CA HIS A 94 -1.67 17.41 -1.31
C HIS A 94 -2.76 17.17 -2.36
N GLY A 95 -4.04 17.25 -1.97
CA GLY A 95 -5.15 16.99 -2.87
C GLY A 95 -5.18 15.56 -3.41
N LEU A 96 -4.73 14.58 -2.62
CA LEU A 96 -4.79 13.14 -2.92
C LEU A 96 -6.11 12.54 -2.42
N ALA A 97 -6.59 11.49 -3.10
CA ALA A 97 -7.68 10.69 -2.57
C ALA A 97 -7.22 9.93 -1.31
N ILE A 98 -8.08 9.89 -0.30
CA ILE A 98 -7.90 9.04 0.88
C ILE A 98 -8.42 7.65 0.53
N THR A 99 -7.60 6.63 0.79
CA THR A 99 -7.95 5.23 0.56
C THR A 99 -7.65 4.37 1.78
N GLY A 100 -8.13 3.14 1.76
CA GLY A 100 -7.88 2.16 2.82
C GLY A 100 -8.06 0.74 2.32
N GLY A 101 -7.47 -0.20 3.07
CA GLY A 101 -7.48 -1.61 2.72
C GLY A 101 -7.18 -2.49 3.93
N SER A 102 -7.67 -3.74 3.85
CA SER A 102 -7.38 -4.77 4.87
C SER A 102 -6.03 -5.45 4.66
N ASP A 103 -5.53 -5.41 3.42
CA ASP A 103 -4.40 -6.23 2.96
C ASP A 103 -4.59 -7.71 3.33
N PHE A 104 -5.82 -8.22 3.17
CA PHE A 104 -6.19 -9.57 3.56
C PHE A 104 -5.44 -10.64 2.75
N HIS A 105 -4.61 -11.44 3.43
CA HIS A 105 -3.83 -12.52 2.82
C HIS A 105 -4.43 -13.92 3.01
N GLY A 106 -5.59 -14.05 3.64
CA GLY A 106 -6.27 -15.32 3.88
C GLY A 106 -6.49 -15.61 5.37
N PRO A 107 -7.41 -16.53 5.71
CA PRO A 107 -7.69 -16.87 7.10
C PRO A 107 -6.44 -17.39 7.82
N GLY A 108 -6.12 -16.83 8.98
CA GLY A 108 -4.98 -17.25 9.80
C GLY A 108 -3.60 -16.79 9.31
N LEU A 109 -3.53 -16.00 8.23
CA LEU A 109 -2.28 -15.41 7.73
C LEU A 109 -2.17 -13.96 8.21
N LYS A 110 -1.17 -13.69 9.05
CA LYS A 110 -0.87 -12.34 9.55
C LYS A 110 0.05 -11.58 8.59
N ALA A 111 -0.51 -11.14 7.48
CA ALA A 111 0.03 -10.02 6.69
C ALA A 111 -1.16 -9.09 6.47
N GLY A 112 -1.06 -7.83 6.91
CA GLY A 112 -2.23 -6.98 7.04
C GLY A 112 -3.01 -7.20 8.34
N SER A 113 -3.96 -6.30 8.57
CA SER A 113 -4.64 -6.10 9.84
C SER A 113 -5.80 -7.08 10.14
N GLY A 114 -5.69 -8.31 9.68
CA GLY A 114 -6.63 -9.36 10.05
C GLY A 114 -7.61 -9.72 8.94
N GLU A 115 -8.91 -9.64 9.21
CA GLU A 115 -9.96 -10.22 8.38
C GLU A 115 -10.36 -9.33 7.19
N ILE A 116 -10.97 -9.93 6.17
CA ILE A 116 -11.50 -9.20 5.03
C ILE A 116 -12.47 -8.11 5.51
N GLY A 117 -12.24 -6.87 5.04
CA GLY A 117 -13.06 -5.71 5.43
C GLY A 117 -12.67 -5.05 6.76
N VAL A 118 -11.56 -5.46 7.37
CA VAL A 118 -10.98 -4.83 8.56
C VAL A 118 -9.63 -4.18 8.21
N PRO A 119 -9.45 -2.86 8.39
CA PRO A 119 -10.41 -1.91 8.96
C PRO A 119 -11.57 -1.63 7.99
N ASN A 120 -12.70 -1.21 8.56
CA ASN A 120 -13.81 -0.71 7.75
C ASN A 120 -13.39 0.60 7.07
N VAL A 121 -13.58 0.67 5.75
CA VAL A 121 -13.29 1.85 4.94
C VAL A 121 -14.62 2.43 4.49
N SER A 122 -14.84 3.73 4.74
CA SER A 122 -16.09 4.38 4.33
C SER A 122 -16.27 4.33 2.82
N ALA A 123 -17.47 3.96 2.37
CA ALA A 123 -17.84 3.99 0.96
C ALA A 123 -17.80 5.41 0.37
N ASP A 124 -17.87 6.45 1.20
CA ASP A 124 -17.76 7.85 0.77
C ASP A 124 -16.39 8.17 0.15
N LEU A 125 -15.38 7.35 0.42
CA LEU A 125 -14.05 7.48 -0.16
C LEU A 125 -13.97 6.98 -1.61
N LEU A 126 -14.98 6.26 -2.09
CA LEU A 126 -14.98 5.70 -3.44
C LEU A 126 -15.16 6.77 -4.52
N GLU A 127 -16.16 7.64 -4.39
CA GLU A 127 -16.45 8.67 -5.41
C GLU A 127 -15.27 9.62 -5.65
N PRO A 128 -14.58 10.16 -4.61
CA PRO A 128 -13.38 10.97 -4.81
C PRO A 128 -12.22 10.24 -5.50
N LEU A 129 -12.13 8.91 -5.35
CA LEU A 129 -11.14 8.09 -6.04
C LEU A 129 -11.55 7.89 -7.51
N LEU A 130 -12.81 7.53 -7.77
CA LEU A 130 -13.34 7.31 -9.12
C LEU A 130 -13.30 8.58 -9.96
N ALA A 131 -13.53 9.76 -9.38
CA ALA A 131 -13.44 11.05 -10.07
C ALA A 131 -12.05 11.36 -10.64
N ARG A 132 -11.01 10.62 -10.22
CA ARG A 132 -9.63 10.74 -10.72
C ARG A 132 -9.31 9.72 -11.82
N SER A 133 -10.16 8.73 -12.00
CA SER A 133 -10.04 7.72 -13.04
C SER A 133 -10.44 8.30 -14.39
N THR A 134 -9.74 7.89 -15.45
CA THR A 134 -10.17 8.14 -16.84
C THR A 134 -10.59 6.86 -17.55
N ALA A 135 -10.57 5.72 -16.84
CA ALA A 135 -11.06 4.45 -17.33
C ALA A 135 -12.57 4.53 -17.58
N THR A 136 -13.02 4.00 -18.71
CA THR A 136 -14.45 3.82 -18.97
C THR A 136 -15.00 2.74 -18.03
N PRO A 137 -16.08 3.01 -17.27
CA PRO A 137 -16.74 1.97 -16.48
C PRO A 137 -17.13 0.79 -17.38
N ARG A 138 -16.82 -0.43 -16.93
CA ARG A 138 -17.26 -1.66 -17.61
C ARG A 138 -18.60 -2.13 -17.07
#